data_AF-A0A1X7P3K3-F1
#
_entry.id   AF-A0A1X7P3K3-F1
#
_cell.length_a   1.000
_cell.length_b   1.000
_cell.length_c   1.000
_cell.angle_alpha   90.00
_cell.angle_beta   90.00
_cell.angle_gamma   90.00
#
_symmetry.space_group_name_H-M   'P 1'
#
loop_
_entity.id
_entity.type
_entity.pdbx_description
1 polymer ?
#
loop_
_entity_poly.entity_id
_entity_poly.type
_entity_poly.pdbx_seq_one_letter_code
_entity_poly.pdbx_strand_id
1 'polypeptide(L)'
;MISNFARGLCIAAFSIFGGGAVAQESTNRVAANTDWSVFVEEDPKECWGVSKPKESVNTRDGQVVAVRRGEVLLFVSYRPDNSGAGEVSFTGGYPFQADSTVALTIGGETYQLFTDGEWAWASPDDDPKIIDAMKRGADAVAVGVSGRGTRTEDTFSLLGFTAAVEDAAKRCE
;
A
#
# COMPACT_ATOMS: atom_id res chain seq x y z
N MET A 1 -13.21 -36.28 66.94
CA MET A 1 -12.01 -37.10 67.20
C MET A 1 -11.56 -37.71 65.88
N ILE A 2 -10.26 -37.56 65.56
CA ILE A 2 -9.47 -38.26 64.50
C ILE A 2 -9.80 -37.81 63.07
N SER A 3 -9.04 -36.93 62.39
CA SER A 3 -7.63 -36.91 61.93
C SER A 3 -7.33 -37.71 60.65
N ASN A 4 -6.91 -36.95 59.62
CA ASN A 4 -6.03 -37.20 58.46
C ASN A 4 -6.27 -38.35 57.48
N PHE A 5 -6.39 -38.03 56.18
CA PHE A 5 -5.53 -38.59 55.13
C PHE A 5 -5.41 -37.65 53.92
N ALA A 6 -4.20 -37.60 53.36
CA ALA A 6 -3.65 -36.65 52.41
C ALA A 6 -3.95 -36.96 50.92
N ARG A 7 -3.43 -36.07 50.05
CA ARG A 7 -3.06 -36.21 48.61
C ARG A 7 -4.11 -35.65 47.64
N GLY A 8 -3.79 -34.79 46.67
CA GLY A 8 -2.53 -34.21 46.23
C GLY A 8 -2.83 -33.14 45.17
N LEU A 9 -2.09 -32.05 45.22
CA LEU A 9 -2.24 -30.88 44.36
C LEU A 9 -1.34 -31.06 43.12
N CYS A 10 -1.93 -31.38 41.96
CA CYS A 10 -1.22 -31.33 40.68
C CYS A 10 -1.37 -29.93 40.08
N ILE A 11 -0.40 -29.05 40.33
CA ILE A 11 -0.22 -27.81 39.57
C ILE A 11 0.48 -28.21 38.26
N ALA A 12 -0.26 -28.26 37.16
CA ALA A 12 0.31 -28.35 35.82
C ALA A 12 0.82 -26.96 35.43
N ALA A 13 2.12 -26.74 35.51
CA ALA A 13 2.77 -25.54 35.01
C ALA A 13 2.71 -25.54 33.47
N PHE A 14 1.77 -24.79 32.90
CA PHE A 14 1.76 -24.45 31.48
C PHE A 14 2.85 -23.42 31.22
N SER A 15 4.02 -23.87 30.75
CA SER A 15 5.09 -23.00 30.26
C SER A 15 4.61 -22.28 29.00
N ILE A 16 4.31 -20.99 29.13
CA ILE A 16 4.06 -20.09 28.01
C ILE A 16 5.39 -19.93 27.26
N PHE A 17 5.57 -20.67 26.17
CA PHE A 17 6.58 -20.34 25.18
C PHE A 17 6.12 -19.08 24.45
N GLY A 18 6.53 -17.93 24.97
CA GLY A 18 6.41 -16.64 24.30
C GLY A 18 7.37 -16.62 23.10
N GLY A 19 6.92 -17.13 21.96
CA GLY A 19 7.56 -16.81 20.68
C GLY A 19 7.37 -15.32 20.44
N GLY A 20 8.44 -14.54 20.56
CA GLY A 20 8.43 -13.13 20.19
C GLY A 20 7.96 -13.00 18.75
N ALA A 21 6.95 -12.16 18.51
CA ALA A 21 6.59 -11.77 17.16
C ALA A 21 7.75 -10.97 16.57
N VAL A 22 8.61 -11.64 15.80
CA VAL A 22 9.57 -10.96 14.92
C VAL A 22 8.76 -10.31 13.80
N ALA A 23 8.70 -8.98 13.80
CA ALA A 23 8.20 -8.25 12.65
C ALA A 23 9.10 -8.60 11.45
N GLN A 24 8.51 -9.11 10.36
CA GLN A 24 9.24 -9.39 9.13
C GLN A 24 9.63 -8.05 8.50
N GLU A 25 10.86 -7.61 8.75
CA GLU A 25 11.44 -6.47 8.06
C GLU A 25 11.91 -6.92 6.67
N SER A 26 11.42 -6.22 5.64
CA SER A 26 11.86 -6.49 4.28
C SER A 26 13.30 -6.03 4.11
N THR A 27 14.18 -6.94 3.71
CA THR A 27 15.62 -6.65 3.54
C THR A 27 15.92 -5.67 2.41
N ASN A 28 14.95 -5.45 1.51
CA ASN A 28 15.06 -4.57 0.36
C ASN A 28 14.49 -3.16 0.59
N ARG A 29 14.02 -2.82 1.80
CA ARG A 29 13.64 -1.44 2.15
C ARG A 29 14.89 -0.62 2.45
N VAL A 30 15.15 0.40 1.65
CA VAL A 30 16.38 1.21 1.73
C VAL A 30 16.18 2.59 2.34
N ALA A 31 14.94 3.09 2.42
CA ALA A 31 14.62 4.33 3.12
C ALA A 31 13.16 4.36 3.60
N ALA A 32 12.89 5.21 4.60
CA ALA A 32 11.56 5.58 5.04
C ALA A 32 11.51 7.11 5.20
N ASN A 33 10.76 7.77 4.31
CA ASN A 33 10.59 9.21 4.22
C ASN A 33 9.17 9.58 4.66
N THR A 34 8.96 9.62 5.98
CA THR A 34 7.65 9.90 6.60
C THR A 34 6.59 8.85 6.23
N ASP A 35 5.62 9.18 5.37
CA ASP A 35 4.53 8.27 4.98
C ASP A 35 4.92 7.40 3.76
N TRP A 36 6.11 7.62 3.19
CA TRP A 36 6.61 6.89 2.02
C TRP A 36 7.83 6.04 2.35
N SER A 37 7.92 4.85 1.78
CA SER A 37 9.10 3.98 1.88
C SER A 37 9.72 3.77 0.51
N VAL A 38 11.05 3.63 0.46
CA VAL A 38 11.81 3.36 -0.77
C VAL A 38 12.37 1.96 -0.70
N PHE A 39 12.25 1.24 -1.81
CA PHE A 39 12.75 -0.11 -1.97
C PHE A 39 13.59 -0.22 -3.24
N VAL A 40 14.50 -1.20 -3.25
CA VAL A 40 15.34 -1.53 -4.40
C VAL A 40 15.41 -3.04 -4.54
N GLU A 41 15.01 -3.54 -5.70
CA GLU A 41 15.30 -4.91 -6.15
C GLU A 41 16.48 -4.86 -7.12
N GLU A 42 17.39 -5.83 -7.07
CA GLU A 42 18.61 -5.82 -7.89
C GLU A 42 18.51 -6.69 -9.16
N ASP A 43 17.61 -7.68 -9.19
CA ASP A 43 17.51 -8.64 -10.31
C ASP A 43 16.05 -9.09 -10.57
N PRO A 44 15.36 -8.50 -11.59
CA PRO A 44 15.79 -7.34 -12.36
C PRO A 44 15.81 -6.06 -11.50
N LYS A 45 16.67 -5.10 -11.88
CA LYS A 45 16.79 -3.82 -11.17
C LYS A 45 15.48 -3.04 -11.25
N GLU A 46 14.87 -2.78 -10.09
CA GLU A 46 13.68 -1.93 -9.94
C GLU A 46 13.76 -1.16 -8.63
N CYS A 47 13.39 0.12 -8.65
CA CYS A 47 13.44 0.99 -7.49
C CYS A 47 12.13 1.74 -7.39
N TRP A 48 11.50 1.73 -6.22
CA TRP A 48 10.18 2.32 -6.09
C TRP A 48 9.97 3.02 -4.77
N GLY A 49 9.20 4.10 -4.83
CA GLY A 49 8.55 4.71 -3.67
C GLY A 49 7.16 4.10 -3.50
N VAL A 50 6.78 3.76 -2.27
CA VAL A 50 5.45 3.21 -1.95
C VAL A 50 4.88 3.81 -0.67
N SER A 51 3.56 4.01 -0.66
CA SER A 51 2.81 4.39 0.54
C SER A 51 1.53 3.56 0.71
N LYS A 52 1.03 3.53 1.95
CA LYS A 52 -0.27 2.99 2.34
C LYS A 52 -1.25 4.16 2.56
N PRO A 53 -2.56 3.99 2.34
CA PRO A 53 -3.50 5.05 2.62
C PRO A 53 -3.56 5.35 4.13
N LYS A 54 -3.81 6.61 4.47
CA LYS A 54 -4.11 7.06 5.83
C LYS A 54 -5.56 6.81 6.20
N GLU A 55 -6.44 6.76 5.21
CA GLU A 55 -7.87 6.55 5.37
C GLU A 55 -8.43 5.76 4.19
N SER A 56 -9.39 4.87 4.49
CA SER A 56 -10.14 4.11 3.48
C SER A 56 -11.63 4.11 3.82
N VAL A 57 -12.45 4.61 2.90
CA VAL A 57 -13.92 4.57 3.00
C VAL A 57 -14.45 3.63 1.92
N ASN A 58 -15.24 2.64 2.33
CA ASN A 58 -15.82 1.66 1.41
C ASN A 58 -17.34 1.79 1.44
N THR A 59 -17.96 1.90 0.27
CA THR A 59 -19.41 2.03 0.14
C THR A 59 -20.00 0.98 -0.80
N ARG A 60 -21.20 0.51 -0.45
CA ARG A 60 -22.03 -0.36 -1.29
C ARG A 60 -23.47 0.09 -1.14
N ASP A 61 -24.16 0.28 -2.26
CA ASP A 61 -25.56 0.76 -2.29
C ASP A 61 -25.78 2.05 -1.48
N GLY A 62 -24.79 2.95 -1.50
CA GLY A 62 -24.81 4.22 -0.77
C GLY A 62 -24.53 4.12 0.74
N GLN A 63 -24.28 2.93 1.27
CA GLN A 63 -23.98 2.71 2.69
C GLN A 63 -22.50 2.40 2.91
N VAL A 64 -21.93 2.92 4.00
CA VAL A 64 -20.57 2.57 4.43
C VAL A 64 -20.54 1.12 4.92
N VAL A 65 -19.61 0.34 4.40
CA VAL A 65 -19.47 -1.10 4.70
C VAL A 65 -18.06 -1.43 5.17
N ALA A 66 -17.96 -2.35 6.13
CA ALA A 66 -16.69 -2.95 6.49
C ALA A 66 -16.33 -4.05 5.47
N VAL A 67 -15.11 -4.01 4.95
CA VAL A 67 -14.59 -5.01 4.02
C VAL A 67 -13.20 -5.47 4.47
N ARG A 68 -12.80 -6.66 4.03
CA ARG A 68 -11.42 -7.12 4.11
C ARG A 68 -10.82 -7.05 2.70
N ARG A 69 -9.68 -6.40 2.59
CA ARG A 69 -8.91 -6.20 1.36
C ARG A 69 -7.50 -6.71 1.59
N GLY A 70 -6.80 -7.02 0.50
CA GLY A 70 -5.36 -7.17 0.51
C GLY A 70 -4.65 -5.85 0.80
N GLU A 71 -3.37 -5.79 0.46
CA GLU A 71 -2.59 -4.56 0.58
C GLU A 71 -3.14 -3.48 -0.36
N VAL A 72 -3.25 -2.25 0.15
CA VAL A 72 -3.68 -1.08 -0.60
C VAL A 72 -2.49 -0.14 -0.67
N LEU A 73 -1.93 0.01 -1.87
CA LEU A 73 -0.63 0.65 -2.05
C LEU A 73 -0.66 1.55 -3.29
N LEU A 74 0.01 2.70 -3.17
CA LEU A 74 0.29 3.62 -4.27
C LEU A 74 1.79 3.64 -4.50
N PHE A 75 2.21 3.48 -5.74
CA PHE A 75 3.60 3.32 -6.14
C PHE A 75 4.02 4.37 -7.17
N VAL A 76 5.32 4.68 -7.14
CA VAL A 76 6.06 5.19 -8.31
C VAL A 76 7.29 4.34 -8.49
N SER A 77 7.35 3.60 -9.59
CA SER A 77 8.42 2.66 -9.92
C SER A 77 9.34 3.19 -11.01
N TYR A 78 10.63 2.86 -10.89
CA TYR A 78 11.68 3.16 -11.86
C TYR A 78 12.35 1.87 -12.28
N ARG A 79 12.59 1.73 -13.58
CA ARG A 79 13.34 0.62 -14.18
C ARG A 79 14.39 1.19 -15.15
N PRO A 80 15.60 0.62 -15.23
CA PRO A 80 16.66 1.14 -16.11
C PRO A 80 16.28 1.19 -17.60
N ASP A 81 15.39 0.31 -18.04
CA ASP A 81 14.92 0.23 -19.44
C ASP A 81 13.89 1.31 -19.80
N ASN A 82 13.28 1.99 -18.82
CA ASN A 82 12.28 3.03 -19.05
C ASN A 82 12.88 4.45 -19.13
N SER A 83 14.17 4.58 -19.45
CA SER A 83 14.86 5.87 -19.61
C SER A 83 14.69 6.84 -18.42
N GLY A 84 14.57 6.29 -17.20
CA GLY A 84 14.37 7.07 -15.97
C GLY A 84 12.96 7.64 -15.79
N ALA A 85 11.99 7.31 -16.66
CA ALA A 85 10.60 7.68 -16.46
C ALA A 85 9.99 6.83 -15.32
N GLY A 86 9.35 7.52 -14.37
CA GLY A 86 8.61 6.86 -13.29
C GLY A 86 7.25 6.38 -13.78
N GLU A 87 6.82 5.21 -13.33
CA GLU A 87 5.52 4.60 -13.62
C GLU A 87 4.64 4.65 -12.37
N VAL A 88 3.47 5.27 -12.46
CA VAL A 88 2.50 5.35 -11.37
C VAL A 88 1.56 4.15 -11.44
N SER A 89 1.46 3.43 -10.32
CA SER A 89 0.53 2.32 -10.20
C SER A 89 -0.11 2.26 -8.81
N PHE A 90 -1.28 1.63 -8.75
CA PHE A 90 -2.07 1.47 -7.54
C PHE A 90 -2.62 0.06 -7.46
N THR A 91 -2.66 -0.49 -6.24
CA THR A 91 -3.47 -1.67 -5.94
C THR A 91 -4.53 -1.34 -4.91
N GLY A 92 -5.75 -1.81 -5.19
CA GLY A 92 -6.87 -1.73 -4.28
C GLY A 92 -6.93 -2.89 -3.29
N GLY A 93 -6.06 -3.90 -3.37
CA GLY A 93 -6.18 -5.12 -2.55
C GLY A 93 -7.45 -5.92 -2.86
N TYR A 94 -7.95 -5.82 -4.09
CA TYR A 94 -9.04 -6.60 -4.63
C TYR A 94 -8.99 -6.56 -6.18
N PRO A 95 -9.63 -7.53 -6.86
CA PRO A 95 -9.80 -7.45 -8.31
C PRO A 95 -10.79 -6.34 -8.67
N PHE A 96 -10.38 -5.43 -9.54
CA PHE A 96 -11.25 -4.35 -10.01
C PHE A 96 -12.42 -4.88 -10.84
N GLN A 97 -13.49 -4.10 -10.92
CA GLN A 97 -14.58 -4.38 -11.83
C GLN A 97 -14.06 -4.37 -13.28
N ALA A 98 -14.52 -5.32 -14.09
CA ALA A 98 -14.18 -5.36 -15.50
C ALA A 98 -14.57 -4.05 -16.20
N ASP A 99 -13.72 -3.61 -17.14
CA ASP A 99 -13.89 -2.37 -17.92
C ASP A 99 -14.04 -1.10 -17.06
N SER A 100 -13.47 -1.10 -15.85
CA SER A 100 -13.45 0.06 -14.96
C SER A 100 -12.11 0.79 -14.98
N THR A 101 -12.07 1.94 -14.30
CA THR A 101 -10.84 2.72 -14.07
C THR A 101 -10.78 3.11 -12.60
N VAL A 102 -9.58 3.40 -12.13
CA VAL A 102 -9.37 4.07 -10.84
C VAL A 102 -9.18 5.57 -11.10
N ALA A 103 -9.95 6.41 -10.43
CA ALA A 103 -9.74 7.85 -10.46
C ALA A 103 -8.75 8.23 -9.37
N LEU A 104 -7.60 8.79 -9.74
CA LEU A 104 -6.59 9.33 -8.82
C LEU A 104 -6.68 10.85 -8.83
N THR A 105 -7.07 11.43 -7.70
CA THR A 105 -7.23 12.89 -7.55
C THR A 105 -6.16 13.46 -6.65
N ILE A 106 -5.44 14.48 -7.13
CA ILE A 106 -4.41 15.21 -6.37
C ILE A 106 -4.76 16.69 -6.43
N GLY A 107 -5.08 17.28 -5.27
CA GLY A 107 -5.62 18.64 -5.23
C GLY A 107 -6.93 18.75 -6.02
N GLY A 108 -6.91 19.50 -7.13
CA GLY A 108 -8.07 19.67 -8.02
C GLY A 108 -7.97 18.92 -9.35
N GLU A 109 -6.90 18.15 -9.56
CA GLU A 109 -6.64 17.43 -10.82
C GLU A 109 -6.99 15.94 -10.63
N THR A 110 -7.71 15.36 -11.59
CA THR A 110 -8.09 13.93 -11.59
C THR A 110 -7.52 13.24 -12.82
N TYR A 111 -6.89 12.09 -12.58
CA TYR A 111 -6.30 11.23 -13.60
C TYR A 111 -6.96 9.85 -13.57
N GLN A 112 -7.06 9.21 -14.73
CA GLN A 112 -7.65 7.87 -14.85
C GLN A 112 -6.54 6.84 -14.96
N LEU A 113 -6.58 5.84 -14.08
CA LEU A 113 -5.71 4.67 -14.12
C LEU A 113 -6.50 3.49 -14.69
N PHE A 114 -5.91 2.82 -15.67
CA PHE A 114 -6.49 1.65 -16.33
C PHE A 114 -6.26 0.41 -15.48
N THR A 115 -7.33 -0.35 -15.22
CA THR A 115 -7.27 -1.52 -14.34
C THR A 115 -6.93 -2.79 -15.12
N ASP A 116 -6.05 -3.62 -14.55
CA ASP A 116 -5.88 -5.03 -14.92
C ASP A 116 -5.68 -5.87 -13.64
N GLY A 117 -6.58 -6.84 -13.43
CA GLY A 117 -6.64 -7.64 -12.22
C GLY A 117 -6.83 -6.79 -10.96
N GLU A 118 -5.85 -6.83 -10.06
CA GLU A 118 -5.84 -6.06 -8.78
C GLU A 118 -5.02 -4.77 -8.86
N TRP A 119 -4.53 -4.43 -10.05
CA TRP A 119 -3.65 -3.30 -10.30
C TRP A 119 -4.31 -2.29 -11.22
N ALA A 120 -3.89 -1.04 -11.09
CA ALA A 120 -4.27 0.04 -11.96
C ALA A 120 -3.05 0.90 -12.29
N TRP A 121 -2.88 1.27 -13.55
CA TRP A 121 -1.72 2.04 -14.04
C TRP A 121 -2.17 3.31 -14.74
N ALA A 122 -1.40 4.38 -14.58
CA ALA A 122 -1.60 5.57 -15.38
C ALA A 122 -1.20 5.32 -16.84
N SER A 123 -1.60 6.22 -17.74
CA SER A 123 -1.00 6.24 -19.07
C SER A 123 0.44 6.78 -18.98
N PRO A 124 1.37 6.31 -19.83
CA PRO A 124 2.74 6.85 -19.85
C PRO A 124 2.82 8.36 -20.06
N ASP A 125 1.84 8.95 -20.77
CA ASP A 125 1.76 10.39 -21.00
C ASP A 125 1.27 11.18 -19.78
N ASP A 126 0.62 10.51 -18.81
CA ASP A 126 0.10 11.11 -17.58
C ASP A 126 1.03 10.89 -16.38
N ASP A 127 1.84 9.84 -16.38
CA ASP A 127 2.84 9.55 -15.33
C ASP A 127 3.64 10.79 -14.88
N PRO A 128 4.33 11.54 -15.76
CA PRO A 128 5.09 12.70 -15.34
C PRO A 128 4.19 13.81 -14.74
N LYS A 129 2.96 13.97 -15.25
CA LYS A 129 2.01 14.97 -14.73
C LYS A 129 1.54 14.60 -13.33
N ILE A 130 1.25 13.32 -13.11
CA ILE A 130 0.81 12.79 -11.81
C ILE A 130 1.94 12.93 -10.79
N ILE A 131 3.17 12.51 -11.14
CA ILE A 131 4.33 12.63 -10.25
C ILE A 131 4.56 14.10 -9.88
N ASP A 132 4.51 15.01 -10.85
CA ASP A 132 4.65 16.45 -10.60
C ASP A 132 3.53 17.03 -9.73
N ALA A 133 2.28 16.61 -9.94
CA ALA A 133 1.16 16.98 -9.09
C ALA A 133 1.36 16.47 -7.66
N MET A 134 1.78 15.21 -7.50
CA MET A 134 2.07 14.61 -6.20
C MET A 134 3.22 15.29 -5.46
N LYS A 135 4.28 15.74 -6.17
CA LYS A 135 5.38 16.52 -5.57
C LYS A 135 4.92 17.85 -4.97
N ARG A 136 3.84 18.45 -5.50
CA ARG A 136 3.26 19.72 -5.03
C ARG A 136 2.05 19.53 -4.11
N GLY A 137 1.47 18.34 -4.10
CA GLY A 137 0.22 18.02 -3.40
C GLY A 137 0.43 17.70 -1.93
N ALA A 138 -0.67 17.69 -1.19
CA ALA A 138 -0.72 17.25 0.21
C ALA A 138 -1.26 15.82 0.34
N ASP A 139 -2.29 15.49 -0.44
CA ASP A 139 -2.94 14.19 -0.46
C ASP A 139 -3.23 13.74 -1.91
N ALA A 140 -3.29 12.42 -2.09
CA ALA A 140 -3.81 11.77 -3.29
C ALA A 140 -4.97 10.85 -2.92
N VAL A 141 -6.10 10.95 -3.60
CA VAL A 141 -7.31 10.15 -3.34
C VAL A 141 -7.54 9.21 -4.52
N ALA A 142 -7.44 7.90 -4.27
CA ALA A 142 -7.72 6.86 -5.26
C ALA A 142 -9.14 6.31 -5.06
N VAL A 143 -9.97 6.39 -6.10
CA VAL A 143 -11.34 5.87 -6.10
C VAL A 143 -11.47 4.75 -7.12
N GLY A 144 -11.83 3.56 -6.66
CA GLY A 144 -12.03 2.40 -7.51
C GLY A 144 -13.32 1.64 -7.19
N VAL A 145 -13.66 0.67 -8.04
CA VAL A 145 -14.78 -0.25 -7.80
C VAL A 145 -14.28 -1.68 -7.91
N SER A 146 -14.53 -2.47 -6.87
CA SER A 146 -14.23 -3.91 -6.88
C SER A 146 -15.15 -4.67 -7.83
N GLY A 147 -14.73 -5.84 -8.31
CA GLY A 147 -15.58 -6.74 -9.09
C GLY A 147 -16.85 -7.22 -8.36
N ARG A 148 -16.93 -6.97 -7.05
CA ARG A 148 -18.12 -7.23 -6.22
C ARG A 148 -19.03 -6.00 -6.04
N GLY A 149 -18.75 -4.91 -6.74
CA GLY A 149 -19.57 -3.68 -6.72
C GLY A 149 -19.39 -2.79 -5.49
N THR A 150 -18.37 -3.01 -4.65
CA THR A 150 -17.99 -2.02 -3.61
C THR A 150 -17.14 -0.93 -4.23
N ARG A 151 -17.55 0.34 -4.04
CA ARG A 151 -16.71 1.51 -4.29
C ARG A 151 -15.77 1.70 -3.11
N THR A 152 -14.48 1.92 -3.38
CA THR A 152 -13.50 2.30 -2.36
C THR A 152 -12.95 3.66 -2.65
N GLU A 153 -12.57 4.36 -1.59
CA GLU A 153 -11.91 5.65 -1.61
C GLU A 153 -10.76 5.59 -0.61
N ASP A 154 -9.54 5.65 -1.12
CA ASP A 154 -8.31 5.47 -0.37
C ASP A 154 -7.50 6.77 -0.45
N THR A 155 -7.30 7.42 0.70
CA THR A 155 -6.59 8.70 0.80
C THR A 155 -5.16 8.47 1.26
N PHE A 156 -4.19 8.89 0.45
CA PHE A 156 -2.76 8.79 0.68
C PHE A 156 -2.20 10.15 1.04
N SER A 157 -1.42 10.21 2.13
CA SER A 157 -0.60 11.38 2.45
C SER A 157 0.57 11.47 1.47
N LEU A 158 0.84 12.67 0.96
CA LEU A 158 2.01 12.96 0.12
C LEU A 158 3.18 13.52 0.94
N LEU A 159 3.08 13.49 2.27
CA LEU A 159 4.17 13.89 3.15
C LEU A 159 5.38 12.96 2.98
N GLY A 160 6.47 13.51 2.46
CA GLY A 160 7.70 12.78 2.16
C GLY A 160 7.75 12.15 0.76
N PHE A 161 6.70 12.32 -0.06
CA PHE A 161 6.65 11.78 -1.43
C PHE A 161 7.84 12.26 -2.28
N THR A 162 8.09 13.57 -2.35
CA THR A 162 9.17 14.14 -3.17
C THR A 162 10.53 13.54 -2.83
N ALA A 163 10.84 13.41 -1.52
CA ALA A 163 12.09 12.80 -1.08
C ALA A 163 12.17 11.30 -1.45
N ALA A 164 11.06 10.56 -1.33
CA ALA A 164 11.02 9.14 -1.68
C ALA A 164 11.17 8.89 -3.18
N VAL A 165 10.44 9.64 -4.01
CA VAL A 165 10.42 9.43 -5.46
C VAL A 165 11.74 9.84 -6.11
N GLU A 166 12.40 10.89 -5.61
CA GLU A 166 13.72 11.31 -6.08
C GLU A 166 14.83 10.36 -5.62
N ASP A 167 14.75 9.82 -4.39
CA ASP A 167 15.68 8.79 -3.93
C ASP A 167 15.53 7.49 -4.73
N ALA A 168 14.28 7.05 -4.99
CA ALA A 168 14.01 5.89 -5.82
C ALA A 168 14.57 6.05 -7.25
N ALA A 169 14.31 7.20 -7.89
CA ALA A 169 14.84 7.50 -9.22
C ALA A 169 16.37 7.40 -9.26
N LYS A 170 17.05 8.07 -8.32
CA LYS A 170 18.51 8.09 -8.22
C LYS A 170 19.12 6.70 -8.03
N ARG A 171 18.43 5.80 -7.31
CA ARG A 171 18.91 4.43 -7.07
C ARG A 171 18.77 3.51 -8.28
N CYS A 172 18.00 3.92 -9.28
CA CYS A 172 17.76 3.18 -10.51
C CYS A 172 18.44 3.79 -11.74
N GLU A 173 19.30 4.78 -11.54
CA GLU A 173 20.28 5.24 -12.53
C GLU A 173 21.38 4.21 -12.78
#